data_AF-A0A8X8AC19-F1
#
_entry.id   AF-A0A8X8AC19-F1
#
_cell.length_a   1.000
_cell.length_b   1.000
_cell.length_c   1.000
_cell.angle_alpha   90.00
_cell.angle_beta   90.00
_cell.angle_gamma   90.00
#
_symmetry.space_group_name_H-M   'P 1'
#
loop_
_entity.id
_entity.type
_entity.pdbx_description
1 polymer ?
#
loop_
_entity_poly.entity_id
_entity_poly.type
_entity_poly.pdbx_seq_one_letter_code
_entity_poly.pdbx_strand_id
1 'polypeptide(L)'
;MQSHKTVKGVVNVIDRIQKDLVVRVRIGSPITGYGQESRNRAARQRIPNRIFTDEDGVEHVQINFYIRGPHGAGKVSAEMFRDKVDKQWKYTYLIVEVMQPSRSQLILESYMPAPVAT
;
A
#
# COMPACT_ATOMS: atom_id res chain seq x y z
N MET A 1 5.64 -23.83 6.05
CA MET A 1 6.05 -23.24 4.75
C MET A 1 4.92 -22.36 4.23
N GLN A 2 4.93 -21.05 4.51
CA GLN A 2 3.92 -20.15 3.93
C GLN A 2 4.31 -19.84 2.48
N SER A 3 3.52 -20.37 1.56
CA SER A 3 3.67 -20.14 0.12
C SER A 3 3.50 -18.65 -0.18
N HIS A 4 4.52 -18.05 -0.78
CA HIS A 4 4.55 -16.63 -1.13
C HIS A 4 3.71 -16.40 -2.38
N LYS A 5 2.38 -16.38 -2.23
CA LYS A 5 1.50 -15.86 -3.27
C LYS A 5 1.57 -14.33 -3.21
N THR A 6 2.03 -13.70 -4.30
CA THR A 6 1.81 -12.27 -4.51
C THR A 6 0.30 -12.04 -4.57
N VAL A 7 -0.26 -11.38 -3.55
CA VAL A 7 -1.68 -11.02 -3.55
C VAL A 7 -1.88 -10.01 -4.67
N LYS A 8 -2.83 -10.26 -5.59
CA LYS A 8 -3.10 -9.38 -6.74
C LYS A 8 -3.27 -7.90 -6.34
N GLY A 9 -3.79 -7.64 -5.14
CA GLY A 9 -3.89 -6.29 -4.58
C GLY A 9 -2.55 -5.54 -4.48
N VAL A 10 -1.44 -6.22 -4.16
CA VAL A 10 -0.12 -5.59 -3.99
C VAL A 10 0.43 -5.02 -5.29
N VAL A 11 0.23 -5.74 -6.40
CA VAL A 11 0.64 -5.27 -7.74
C VAL A 11 -0.09 -3.98 -8.11
N ASN A 12 -1.38 -3.89 -7.76
CA ASN A 12 -2.19 -2.71 -8.05
C ASN A 12 -1.76 -1.46 -7.24
N VAL A 13 -1.22 -1.64 -6.03
CA VAL A 13 -0.82 -0.49 -5.18
C VAL A 13 0.34 0.29 -5.78
N ILE A 14 1.40 -0.40 -6.23
CA ILE A 14 2.56 0.27 -6.85
C ILE A 14 2.15 1.00 -8.13
N ASP A 15 1.34 0.35 -8.97
CA ASP A 15 0.84 0.96 -10.21
C ASP A 15 0.01 2.22 -9.93
N ARG A 16 -0.87 2.19 -8.91
CA ARG A 16 -1.66 3.35 -8.49
C ARG A 16 -0.79 4.51 -8.03
N ILE A 17 0.27 4.23 -7.26
CA ILE A 17 1.23 5.22 -6.76
C ILE A 17 2.03 5.84 -7.92
N GLN A 18 2.51 5.01 -8.85
CA GLN A 18 3.27 5.48 -10.01
C GLN A 18 2.48 6.39 -10.95
N LYS A 19 1.14 6.25 -10.97
CA LYS A 19 0.24 7.08 -11.77
C LYS A 19 -0.23 8.35 -11.05
N ASP A 20 -0.01 8.46 -9.74
CA ASP A 20 -0.47 9.60 -8.95
C ASP A 20 0.40 10.85 -9.18
N LEU A 21 -0.20 11.96 -9.62
CA LEU A 21 0.53 13.19 -9.93
C LEU A 21 1.19 13.80 -8.69
N VAL A 22 0.51 13.78 -7.53
CA VAL A 22 1.02 14.39 -6.31
C VAL A 22 2.21 13.59 -5.79
N VAL A 23 2.12 12.26 -5.81
CA VAL A 23 3.26 11.40 -5.44
C VAL A 23 4.44 11.61 -6.38
N ARG A 24 4.21 11.67 -7.70
CA ARG A 24 5.29 11.88 -8.68
C ARG A 24 6.01 13.20 -8.48
N VAL A 25 5.30 14.27 -8.12
CA VAL A 25 5.93 15.56 -7.79
C VAL A 25 6.83 15.43 -6.55
N ARG A 26 6.34 14.75 -5.50
CA ARG A 26 7.04 14.65 -4.21
C ARG A 26 8.20 13.66 -4.21
N ILE A 27 8.06 12.51 -4.87
CA ILE A 27 9.02 11.40 -4.85
C ILE A 27 9.88 11.36 -6.13
N GLY A 28 9.38 11.90 -7.24
CA GLY A 28 10.03 11.84 -8.56
C GLY A 28 9.62 10.59 -9.37
N SER A 29 10.13 10.47 -10.59
CA SER A 29 9.88 9.32 -11.48
C SER A 29 11.18 8.84 -12.12
N PRO A 30 11.44 7.52 -12.20
CA PRO A 30 10.58 6.41 -11.78
C PRO A 30 10.50 6.23 -10.25
N ILE A 31 9.42 5.61 -9.79
CA ILE A 31 9.23 5.25 -8.37
C ILE A 31 9.40 3.73 -8.24
N THR A 32 10.25 3.31 -7.31
CA THR A 32 10.47 1.90 -6.98
C THR A 32 9.98 1.58 -5.57
N GLY A 33 9.39 0.41 -5.36
CA GLY A 33 8.94 -0.09 -4.07
C GLY A 33 9.85 -1.20 -3.52
N TYR A 34 10.08 -1.23 -2.21
CA TYR A 34 10.86 -2.26 -1.52
C TYR A 34 10.31 -2.55 -0.12
N GLY A 35 10.49 -3.78 0.34
CA GLY A 35 9.81 -4.29 1.55
C GLY A 35 10.22 -3.62 2.87
N GLN A 36 11.52 -3.60 3.16
CA GLN A 36 12.05 -3.06 4.41
C GLN A 36 13.26 -2.17 4.17
N GLU A 37 13.45 -1.15 5.02
CA GLU A 37 14.71 -0.44 5.18
C GLU A 37 15.75 -1.36 5.82
N SER A 38 16.29 -2.28 5.03
CA SER A 38 17.35 -3.18 5.44
C SER A 38 18.51 -3.13 4.45
N ARG A 39 19.73 -3.22 4.97
CA ARG A 39 20.92 -3.43 4.13
C ARG A 39 20.85 -4.80 3.41
N ASN A 40 20.06 -5.74 3.93
CA ASN A 40 19.86 -7.05 3.31
C ASN A 40 19.09 -6.92 1.98
N ARG A 41 19.72 -7.31 0.87
CA ARG A 41 19.14 -7.28 -0.48
C ARG A 41 17.91 -8.18 -0.60
N ALA A 42 17.92 -9.36 0.01
CA ALA A 42 16.80 -10.30 -0.07
C ALA A 42 15.56 -9.79 0.69
N ALA A 43 15.76 -9.14 1.85
CA ALA A 43 14.67 -8.52 2.61
C ALA A 43 14.01 -7.35 1.85
N ARG A 44 14.77 -6.65 1.00
CA ARG A 44 14.25 -5.58 0.13
C ARG A 44 13.38 -6.09 -1.02
N GLN A 45 13.60 -7.33 -1.47
CA GLN A 45 12.90 -7.89 -2.64
C GLN A 45 11.45 -8.28 -2.37
N ARG A 46 11.02 -8.42 -1.10
CA ARG A 46 9.68 -8.88 -0.75
C ARG A 46 8.93 -7.83 0.04
N ILE A 47 7.74 -7.45 -0.42
CA ILE A 47 6.82 -6.61 0.35
C ILE A 47 6.05 -7.52 1.33
N PRO A 48 6.21 -7.33 2.66
CA PRO A 48 5.42 -8.08 3.62
C PRO A 48 3.95 -7.71 3.49
N ASN A 49 3.10 -8.72 3.60
CA ASN A 49 1.64 -8.56 3.61
C ASN A 49 1.03 -9.38 4.74
N ARG A 50 -0.11 -8.93 5.24
CA ARG A 50 -0.95 -9.63 6.20
C ARG A 50 -2.32 -9.83 5.59
N ILE A 51 -2.79 -11.07 5.53
CA ILE A 51 -4.14 -11.41 5.09
C ILE A 51 -4.93 -11.82 6.33
N PHE A 52 -6.14 -11.29 6.49
CA PHE A 52 -7.04 -11.65 7.59
C PHE A 52 -8.49 -11.53 7.14
N THR A 53 -9.40 -12.15 7.87
CA THR A 53 -10.85 -12.04 7.66
C THR A 53 -11.45 -11.28 8.82
N ASP A 54 -12.35 -10.33 8.57
CA ASP A 54 -13.05 -9.58 9.63
C ASP A 54 -14.26 -10.34 10.20
N GLU A 55 -14.94 -9.72 11.17
CA GLU A 55 -16.12 -10.29 11.83
C GLU A 55 -17.28 -10.55 10.87
N ASP A 56 -17.37 -9.78 9.79
CA ASP A 56 -18.36 -9.94 8.74
C ASP A 56 -17.98 -11.06 7.75
N GLY A 57 -16.77 -11.63 7.81
CA GLY A 57 -16.32 -12.63 6.85
C GLY A 57 -15.74 -12.04 5.55
N VAL A 58 -15.39 -10.76 5.53
CA VAL A 58 -14.71 -10.09 4.41
C VAL A 58 -13.21 -10.36 4.48
N GLU A 59 -12.59 -10.73 3.36
CA GLU A 59 -11.13 -10.92 3.27
C GLU A 59 -10.43 -9.57 3.10
N HIS A 60 -9.43 -9.32 3.94
CA HIS A 60 -8.59 -8.12 3.94
C HIS A 60 -7.14 -8.47 3.64
N VAL A 61 -6.46 -7.55 2.96
CA VAL A 61 -5.00 -7.55 2.81
C VAL A 61 -4.45 -6.20 3.26
N GLN A 62 -3.50 -6.25 4.18
CA GLN A 62 -2.75 -5.11 4.65
C GLN A 62 -1.30 -5.21 4.21
N ILE A 63 -0.76 -4.11 3.67
CA ILE A 63 0.64 -4.00 3.27
C ILE A 63 1.29 -2.74 3.83
N ASN A 64 2.57 -2.88 4.14
CA ASN A 64 3.45 -1.77 4.47
C ASN A 64 4.78 -1.97 3.75
N PHE A 65 5.21 -0.95 3.01
CA PHE A 65 6.46 -0.99 2.28
C PHE A 65 7.01 0.42 2.08
N TYR A 66 8.19 0.53 1.50
CA TYR A 66 8.85 1.79 1.24
C TYR A 66 8.94 2.06 -0.25
N ILE A 67 8.91 3.34 -0.61
CA ILE A 67 9.11 3.82 -1.97
C ILE A 67 10.28 4.80 -2.04
N ARG A 68 10.93 4.83 -3.20
CA ARG A 68 12.00 5.79 -3.50
C ARG A 68 11.95 6.21 -4.95
N GLY A 69 12.25 7.49 -5.19
CA GLY A 69 12.48 8.07 -6.49
C GLY A 69 13.57 9.14 -6.45
N PRO A 70 13.81 9.85 -7.57
CA PRO A 70 14.86 10.87 -7.67
C PRO A 70 14.74 12.03 -6.68
N HIS A 71 13.53 12.39 -6.24
CA HIS A 71 13.29 13.57 -5.40
C HIS A 71 13.12 13.23 -3.93
N GLY A 72 12.89 11.96 -3.58
CA GLY A 72 12.60 11.60 -2.21
C GLY A 72 12.34 10.12 -1.97
N ALA A 73 11.97 9.84 -0.73
CA ALA A 73 11.60 8.51 -0.26
C ALA A 73 10.44 8.63 0.71
N GLY A 74 9.70 7.53 0.86
CA GLY A 74 8.55 7.49 1.74
C GLY A 74 8.15 6.07 2.11
N LYS A 75 7.17 5.99 3.01
CA LYS A 75 6.52 4.75 3.43
C LYS A 75 5.10 4.73 2.90
N VAL A 76 4.69 3.56 2.43
CA VAL A 76 3.33 3.29 1.97
C VAL A 76 2.66 2.38 2.98
N SER A 77 1.45 2.75 3.37
CA SER A 77 0.54 1.93 4.14
C SER A 77 -0.75 1.79 3.35
N ALA A 78 -1.16 0.55 3.08
CA ALA A 78 -2.41 0.28 2.38
C ALA A 78 -3.15 -0.89 2.99
N GLU A 79 -4.46 -0.81 2.96
CA GLU A 79 -5.36 -1.91 3.27
C GLU A 79 -6.43 -1.97 2.19
N MET A 80 -6.72 -3.20 1.76
CA MET A 80 -7.75 -3.48 0.80
C MET A 80 -8.64 -4.60 1.31
N PHE A 81 -9.92 -4.54 0.99
CA PHE A 81 -10.88 -5.59 1.28
C PHE A 81 -11.47 -6.14 -0.01
N ARG A 82 -11.88 -7.40 0.02
CA ARG A 82 -12.56 -8.05 -1.10
C ARG A 82 -14.06 -7.87 -0.96
N ASP A 83 -14.62 -6.98 -1.77
CA ASP A 83 -16.04 -6.68 -1.77
C ASP A 83 -16.89 -7.95 -1.97
N LYS A 84 -17.94 -8.09 -1.15
CA LYS A 84 -18.78 -9.30 -1.16
C LYS A 84 -19.69 -9.39 -2.39
N VAL A 85 -20.04 -8.27 -3.02
CA VAL A 85 -20.98 -8.18 -4.14
C VAL A 85 -20.25 -8.35 -5.46
N ASP A 86 -19.29 -7.48 -5.77
CA ASP A 86 -18.60 -7.47 -7.06
C ASP A 86 -17.30 -8.31 -7.08
N LYS A 87 -16.90 -8.82 -5.91
CA LYS A 87 -15.68 -9.64 -5.70
C LYS A 87 -14.38 -8.92 -6.08
N GLN A 88 -14.40 -7.60 -6.23
CA GLN A 88 -13.22 -6.77 -6.50
C GLN A 88 -12.51 -6.38 -5.22
N TRP A 89 -11.21 -6.10 -5.35
CA TRP A 89 -10.42 -5.52 -4.28
C TRP A 89 -10.63 -4.00 -4.26
N LYS A 90 -11.08 -3.47 -3.12
CA LYS A 90 -11.28 -2.03 -2.90
C LYS A 90 -10.38 -1.56 -1.77
N TYR A 91 -9.94 -0.31 -1.83
CA TYR A 91 -9.11 0.26 -0.78
C TYR A 91 -9.97 0.65 0.43
N THR A 92 -9.59 0.16 1.61
CA THR A 92 -9.98 0.79 2.88
C THR A 92 -9.18 2.09 3.02
N TYR A 93 -7.87 2.02 2.78
CA TYR A 93 -7.01 3.20 2.69
C TYR A 93 -5.77 2.94 1.81
N LEU A 94 -5.24 4.02 1.24
CA LEU A 94 -3.91 4.07 0.63
C LEU A 94 -3.23 5.38 1.02
N ILE A 95 -2.19 5.27 1.85
CA ILE A 95 -1.47 6.41 2.42
C ILE A 95 0.00 6.34 2.03
N VAL A 96 0.55 7.49 1.63
CA VAL A 96 1.98 7.69 1.39
C VAL A 96 2.51 8.73 2.38
N GLU A 97 3.35 8.31 3.31
CA GLU A 97 4.15 9.20 4.15
C GLU A 97 5.46 9.51 3.42
N VAL A 98 5.58 10.71 2.86
CA VAL A 98 6.84 11.24 2.33
C VAL A 98 7.74 11.52 3.53
N MET A 99 8.95 10.97 3.53
CA MET A 99 9.92 11.10 4.62
C MET A 99 11.09 12.02 4.26
N GLN A 100 11.38 12.18 2.97
CA GLN A 100 12.48 12.98 2.43
C GLN A 100 12.02 13.77 1.19
N PRO A 101 12.48 15.02 0.99
CA PRO A 101 13.38 15.78 1.87
C PRO A 101 12.66 16.38 3.10
N SER A 102 11.35 16.54 3.04
CA SER A 102 10.51 17.00 4.15
C SER A 102 9.35 16.04 4.38
N ARG A 103 8.92 15.92 5.65
CA ARG A 103 7.83 15.02 6.00
C ARG A 103 6.48 15.57 5.55
N SER A 104 5.68 14.75 4.89
CA SER A 104 4.28 15.05 4.57
C SER A 104 3.50 13.76 4.34
N GLN A 105 2.20 13.77 4.65
CA GLN A 105 1.32 12.64 4.40
C GLN A 105 0.39 12.94 3.22
N LEU A 106 0.24 11.95 2.33
CA LEU A 106 -0.70 11.97 1.21
C LEU A 106 -1.68 10.81 1.41
N ILE A 107 -2.97 11.11 1.40
CA ILE A 107 -4.04 10.11 1.39
C ILE A 107 -4.53 10.01 -0.04
N LEU A 108 -4.29 8.88 -0.70
CA LEU A 108 -4.67 8.67 -2.11
C LEU A 108 -6.04 8.04 -2.24
N GLU A 109 -6.38 7.16 -1.30
CA GLU A 109 -7.67 6.47 -1.22
C GLU A 109 -8.06 6.40 0.26
N SER A 110 -9.33 6.61 0.56
CA SER A 110 -9.89 6.38 1.89
C SER A 110 -11.36 6.04 1.77
N TYR A 111 -11.75 4.89 2.30
CA TYR A 111 -13.13 4.52 2.51
C TYR A 111 -13.43 4.63 4.00
N MET A 112 -14.23 5.63 4.38
CA MET A 112 -14.88 5.64 5.69
C MET A 112 -16.19 4.88 5.52
N PRO A 113 -16.31 3.61 5.98
CA PRO A 113 -17.64 3.04 6.13
C PRO A 113 -18.42 3.96 7.08
N ALA A 114 -19.66 4.30 6.71
CA ALA A 114 -20.53 5.03 7.63
C ALA A 114 -20.52 4.29 8.98
N PRO A 115 -20.32 4.99 10.11
CA PRO A 115 -20.36 4.34 11.41
C PRO A 115 -21.67 3.58 11.50
N VAL A 116 -21.59 2.28 11.74
CA VAL A 116 -22.76 1.45 11.99
C VAL A 116 -23.40 2.03 13.24
N ALA A 117 -24.54 2.70 13.07
CA ALA A 117 -25.33 3.16 14.21
C ALA A 117 -25.66 1.92 15.03
N THR A 118 -25.10 1.85 16.24
CA THR A 118 -25.36 0.79 17.22
C THR A 118 -26.74 0.98 17.83
#